data_AF-A0A845WB69-F1
#
_entry.id   AF-A0A845WB69-F1
#
_cell.length_a   1.000
_cell.length_b   1.000
_cell.length_c   1.000
_cell.angle_alpha   90.00
_cell.angle_beta   90.00
_cell.angle_gamma   90.00
#
_symmetry.space_group_name_H-M   'P 1'
#
loop_
_entity.id
_entity.type
_entity.pdbx_description
1 polymer ?
#
loop_
_entity_poly.entity_id
_entity_poly.type
_entity_poly.pdbx_seq_one_letter_code
_entity_poly.pdbx_strand_id
1 'polypeptide(L)'
;MAILIANIGTSDLAIQLPIVGENYYLPIDFLPDEPNLKEQQAALTPERSIIWKDQRKYIEGEHLYQELGFEVGVKQTSRKLTEVLFNQYQANPDYWHPRLMPVRIGGAIKKAISLGAKKAYIFVTDQQSDNQPEGHQKDTIYLFDILDKWLKEEGWEFSLEWKIIPADIPGNDQDRMLGYYYQALNEISKAEGIDQTSSEEELVLISTKGGTNQMKMALQIQTMAASFKNPIFLSPDLSIDGILDGKLSDCNLFSYWRYRRSQKYQTVKKLLNRWDFDGGIQILKDWVETLDYLITQGIEVQTVSDNKSDIELVIKAMEIGLYCFNLDISGAQKLIKRKEKDNLGVVAEIKDKYYKWLNLYTQCRIYWELNLIANFLSRMTSFCEETLHKLMGELGKKYFDQNKPNNWVLNRDIVDEKIVDYLVSKETFNNEELKCWKDKQKGYRDYKLKNRFRKRNFVDALIQFRENSKEIELWQTILQSFKKLDYWVEKRNYMIHSAKGVSKARMSEILDKDREAGSENALVACDSNQILEEIMTINRLTCQLLNKPETSFVDLNGRYYIYSDVKDFVIKKLMTDCLE
;
A
#
# COMPACT_ATOMS: atom_id res chain seq x y z
N MET A 1 0.35 8.04 22.85
CA MET A 1 0.11 7.19 24.06
C MET A 1 0.73 5.82 23.84
N ALA A 2 1.43 5.24 24.83
CA ALA A 2 2.12 3.96 24.65
C ALA A 2 1.58 2.85 25.60
N ILE A 3 1.41 1.64 25.07
CA ILE A 3 0.96 0.46 25.82
C ILE A 3 1.86 -0.75 25.53
N LEU A 4 1.97 -1.66 26.49
CA LEU A 4 2.58 -2.97 26.32
C LEU A 4 1.52 -4.06 26.23
N ILE A 5 1.68 -5.00 25.31
CA ILE A 5 0.88 -6.20 25.19
C ILE A 5 1.83 -7.39 25.31
N ALA A 6 1.59 -8.31 26.24
CA ALA A 6 2.52 -9.41 26.49
C ALA A 6 1.79 -10.68 26.92
N ASN A 7 2.40 -11.82 26.59
CA ASN A 7 2.14 -13.06 27.30
C ASN A 7 3.09 -13.16 28.48
N ILE A 8 2.67 -13.83 29.55
CA ILE A 8 3.58 -14.25 30.62
C ILE A 8 3.73 -15.78 30.59
N GLY A 9 4.94 -16.27 30.81
CA GLY A 9 5.25 -17.69 30.92
C GLY A 9 5.81 -18.04 32.29
N THR A 10 5.66 -19.29 32.71
CA THR A 10 6.10 -19.75 34.04
C THR A 10 7.60 -19.57 34.28
N SER A 11 8.43 -19.59 33.24
CA SER A 11 9.87 -19.33 33.35
C SER A 11 10.26 -17.83 33.39
N ASP A 12 9.29 -16.92 33.43
CA ASP A 12 9.56 -15.48 33.57
C ASP A 12 9.83 -15.05 35.01
N LEU A 13 9.60 -15.92 36.00
CA LEU A 13 9.94 -15.70 37.41
C LEU A 13 11.14 -16.55 37.82
N ALA A 14 12.13 -15.89 38.40
CA ALA A 14 13.25 -16.53 39.08
C ALA A 14 13.20 -16.25 40.59
N ILE A 15 13.76 -17.20 41.36
CA ILE A 15 13.77 -17.15 42.81
C ILE A 15 15.19 -17.33 43.35
N GLN A 16 15.55 -16.51 44.32
CA GLN A 16 16.85 -16.53 44.96
C GLN A 16 16.96 -17.71 45.95
N LEU A 17 17.98 -18.53 45.74
CA LEU A 17 18.31 -19.69 46.57
C LEU A 17 19.78 -19.63 47.01
N PRO A 18 20.07 -19.94 48.29
CA PRO A 18 21.43 -20.07 48.77
C PRO A 18 22.04 -21.40 48.32
N ILE A 19 23.04 -21.37 47.45
CA ILE A 19 23.73 -22.53 46.89
C ILE A 19 25.23 -22.37 47.15
N VAL A 20 25.82 -23.29 47.92
CA VAL A 20 27.26 -23.30 48.27
C VAL A 20 27.73 -21.95 48.89
N GLY A 21 26.87 -21.34 49.72
CA GLY A 21 27.20 -20.10 50.44
C GLY A 21 27.02 -18.80 49.64
N GLU A 22 26.55 -18.88 48.39
CA GLU A 22 26.20 -17.75 47.55
C GLU A 22 24.73 -17.78 47.14
N ASN A 23 24.16 -16.62 46.80
CA ASN A 23 22.77 -16.52 46.39
C ASN A 23 22.65 -16.48 44.87
N TYR A 24 21.91 -17.42 44.31
CA TYR A 24 21.65 -17.53 42.88
C TYR A 24 20.15 -17.47 42.60
N TYR A 25 19.76 -16.78 41.54
CA TYR A 25 18.37 -16.77 41.08
C TYR A 25 18.14 -17.87 40.04
N LEU A 26 17.19 -18.76 40.32
CA LEU A 26 16.83 -19.85 39.41
C LEU A 26 15.38 -19.67 38.91
N PRO A 27 15.12 -19.81 37.60
CA PRO A 27 13.76 -19.80 37.08
C PRO A 27 12.91 -20.91 37.70
N ILE A 28 11.69 -20.60 38.16
CA ILE A 28 10.80 -21.59 38.79
C ILE A 28 10.44 -22.76 37.87
N ASP A 29 10.60 -22.57 36.55
CA ASP A 29 10.32 -23.54 35.51
C ASP A 29 11.43 -23.51 34.46
N PHE A 30 11.63 -24.62 33.74
CA PHE A 30 12.63 -24.67 32.66
C PHE A 30 12.33 -23.63 31.57
N LEU A 31 13.39 -22.95 31.15
CA LEU A 31 13.33 -22.11 29.97
C LEU A 31 13.17 -22.99 28.72
N PRO A 32 12.36 -22.55 27.75
CA PRO A 32 12.32 -23.18 26.43
C PRO A 32 13.71 -23.14 25.77
N ASP A 33 13.97 -24.05 24.85
CA ASP A 33 15.19 -23.99 24.03
C ASP A 33 15.15 -22.70 23.18
N GLU A 34 16.19 -21.88 23.27
CA GLU A 34 16.31 -20.59 22.56
C GLU A 34 17.60 -20.59 21.71
N PRO A 35 17.63 -19.89 20.56
CA PRO A 35 18.75 -19.98 19.61
C PRO A 35 20.13 -19.68 20.21
N ASN A 36 20.20 -18.75 21.16
CA ASN A 36 21.44 -18.33 21.82
C ASN A 36 21.79 -19.15 23.08
N LEU A 37 20.93 -20.08 23.51
CA LEU A 37 21.10 -20.81 24.78
C LEU A 37 22.38 -21.65 24.81
N LYS A 38 22.72 -22.32 23.70
CA LYS A 38 23.91 -23.19 23.64
C LYS A 38 25.21 -22.40 23.80
N GLU A 39 25.31 -21.23 23.15
CA GLU A 39 26.48 -20.36 23.25
C GLU A 39 26.62 -19.81 24.68
N GLN A 40 25.50 -19.37 25.27
CA GLN A 40 25.46 -18.92 26.66
C GLN A 40 25.91 -20.02 27.63
N GLN A 41 25.43 -21.25 27.46
CA GLN A 41 25.83 -22.39 28.32
C GLN A 41 27.32 -22.73 28.20
N ALA A 42 27.90 -22.60 27.01
CA ALA A 42 29.31 -22.85 26.78
C ALA A 42 30.21 -21.76 27.39
N ALA A 43 29.69 -20.55 27.55
CA ALA A 43 30.40 -19.41 28.14
C ALA A 43 30.39 -19.40 29.69
N LEU A 44 29.54 -20.20 30.33
CA LEU A 44 29.45 -20.29 31.80
C LEU A 44 30.73 -20.86 32.42
N THR A 45 31.05 -20.40 33.62
CA THR A 45 32.05 -21.07 34.46
C THR A 45 31.60 -22.49 34.79
N PRO A 46 32.52 -23.44 35.07
CA PRO A 46 32.17 -24.82 35.42
C PRO A 46 31.14 -24.92 36.56
N GLU A 47 31.27 -24.07 37.58
CA GLU A 47 30.38 -24.00 38.74
C GLU A 47 28.97 -23.55 38.36
N ARG A 48 28.84 -22.42 37.65
CA ARG A 48 27.56 -21.91 37.17
C ARG A 48 26.90 -22.86 36.17
N SER A 49 27.69 -23.58 35.36
CA SER A 49 27.19 -24.61 34.45
C SER A 49 26.51 -25.77 35.20
N ILE A 50 27.07 -26.19 36.35
CA ILE A 50 26.45 -27.22 37.20
C ILE A 50 25.16 -26.71 37.79
N ILE A 51 25.18 -25.51 38.38
CA ILE A 51 23.99 -24.88 38.99
C ILE A 51 22.85 -24.79 37.96
N TRP A 52 23.16 -24.32 36.75
CA TRP A 52 22.18 -24.21 35.67
C TRP A 52 21.60 -25.56 35.24
N LYS A 53 22.44 -26.58 35.06
CA LYS A 53 22.00 -27.92 34.66
C LYS A 53 21.14 -28.59 35.73
N ASP A 54 21.48 -28.38 37.00
CA ASP A 54 20.82 -28.98 38.15
C ASP A 54 19.74 -28.07 38.77
N GLN A 55 19.29 -27.02 38.08
CA GLN A 55 18.36 -26.02 38.62
C GLN A 55 17.10 -26.62 39.27
N ARG A 56 16.54 -27.70 38.69
CA ARG A 56 15.37 -28.37 39.26
C ARG A 56 15.67 -29.03 40.59
N LYS A 57 16.86 -29.62 40.77
CA LYS A 57 17.22 -30.25 42.05
C LYS A 57 17.27 -29.22 43.18
N TYR A 58 17.71 -27.99 42.88
CA TYR A 58 17.75 -26.91 43.86
C TYR A 58 16.35 -26.37 44.19
N ILE A 59 15.47 -26.28 43.20
CA ILE A 59 14.08 -25.82 43.38
C ILE A 59 13.24 -26.89 44.10
N GLU A 60 13.30 -28.16 43.65
CA GLU A 60 12.53 -29.29 44.17
C GLU A 60 13.18 -29.95 45.41
N GLY A 61 14.31 -29.41 45.87
CA GLY A 61 15.13 -29.90 46.98
C GLY A 61 14.82 -29.26 48.35
N GLU A 62 15.73 -29.43 49.30
CA GLU A 62 15.59 -28.99 50.70
C GLU A 62 15.60 -27.46 50.91
N HIS A 63 15.78 -26.67 49.85
CA HIS A 63 15.71 -25.20 49.95
C HIS A 63 14.26 -24.74 49.77
N LEU A 64 13.84 -24.48 48.53
CA LEU A 64 12.55 -23.83 48.27
C LEU A 64 11.34 -24.68 48.66
N TYR A 65 11.32 -25.96 48.30
CA TYR A 65 10.14 -26.80 48.55
C TYR A 65 9.88 -26.98 50.04
N GLN A 66 10.93 -27.16 50.84
CA GLN A 66 10.79 -27.25 52.29
C GLN A 66 10.32 -25.92 52.90
N GLU A 67 10.86 -24.78 52.45
CA GLU A 67 10.41 -23.44 52.88
C GLU A 67 8.93 -23.17 52.56
N LEU A 68 8.46 -23.68 51.41
CA LEU A 68 7.07 -23.53 50.97
C LEU A 68 6.13 -24.63 51.50
N GLY A 69 6.64 -25.58 52.30
CA GLY A 69 5.85 -26.66 52.89
C GLY A 69 5.46 -27.79 51.94
N PHE A 70 6.17 -27.95 50.82
CA PHE A 70 6.04 -29.08 49.90
C PHE A 70 6.89 -30.28 50.34
N GLU A 71 6.48 -31.47 49.91
CA GLU A 71 7.28 -32.68 50.09
C GLU A 71 8.48 -32.68 49.13
N VAL A 72 9.69 -32.83 49.67
CA VAL A 72 10.95 -32.81 48.91
C VAL A 72 10.96 -33.96 47.88
N GLY A 73 11.30 -33.64 46.64
CA GLY A 73 11.31 -34.61 45.53
C GLY A 73 9.95 -34.91 44.89
N VAL A 74 8.84 -34.37 45.43
CA VAL A 74 7.51 -34.50 44.81
C VAL A 74 7.21 -33.26 43.96
N LYS A 75 7.38 -33.40 42.65
CA LYS A 75 7.18 -32.31 41.68
C LYS A 75 5.80 -31.67 41.79
N GLN A 76 5.77 -30.36 42.01
CA GLN A 76 4.54 -29.57 42.02
C GLN A 76 4.21 -29.00 40.63
N THR A 77 2.94 -28.67 40.42
CA THR A 77 2.54 -27.87 39.26
C THR A 77 3.01 -26.43 39.43
N SER A 78 3.30 -25.74 38.34
CA SER A 78 3.70 -24.33 38.37
C SER A 78 2.59 -23.45 38.94
N ARG A 79 1.32 -23.78 38.66
CA ARG A 79 0.16 -23.14 39.29
C ARG A 79 0.19 -23.26 40.81
N LYS A 80 0.38 -24.48 41.34
CA LYS A 80 0.39 -24.69 42.80
C LYS A 80 1.59 -24.04 43.47
N LEU A 81 2.77 -24.14 42.85
CA LEU A 81 3.98 -23.50 43.32
C LEU A 81 3.80 -21.97 43.42
N THR A 82 3.28 -21.34 42.36
CA THR A 82 3.06 -19.88 42.32
C THR A 82 1.93 -19.42 43.24
N GLU A 83 0.88 -20.22 43.43
CA GLU A 83 -0.17 -19.96 44.43
C GLU A 83 0.39 -19.87 45.85
N VAL A 84 1.14 -20.90 46.26
CA VAL A 84 1.72 -20.95 47.62
C VAL A 84 2.76 -19.84 47.79
N LEU A 85 3.61 -19.63 46.77
CA LEU A 85 4.60 -18.56 46.79
C LEU A 85 3.95 -17.17 46.89
N PHE A 86 2.84 -16.92 46.19
CA PHE A 86 2.10 -15.67 46.28
C PHE A 86 1.52 -15.45 47.68
N ASN A 87 0.90 -16.47 48.27
CA ASN A 87 0.37 -16.40 49.65
C ASN A 87 1.48 -16.10 50.66
N GLN A 88 2.65 -16.71 50.50
CA GLN A 88 3.82 -16.44 51.35
C GLN A 88 4.37 -15.03 51.13
N TYR A 89 4.40 -14.55 49.88
CA TYR A 89 4.80 -13.19 49.57
C TYR A 89 3.84 -12.14 50.15
N GLN A 90 2.53 -12.43 50.19
CA GLN A 90 1.57 -11.58 50.88
C GLN A 90 1.80 -11.54 52.40
N ALA A 91 2.12 -12.69 53.00
CA ALA A 91 2.34 -12.79 54.43
C ALA A 91 3.66 -12.13 54.90
N ASN A 92 4.71 -12.18 54.08
CA ASN A 92 6.02 -11.60 54.41
C ASN A 92 6.68 -10.90 53.20
N PRO A 93 6.23 -9.68 52.84
CA PRO A 93 6.73 -8.96 51.67
C PRO A 93 8.23 -8.68 51.71
N ASP A 94 8.75 -8.23 52.85
CA ASP A 94 10.17 -7.83 53.01
C ASP A 94 11.13 -8.99 52.78
N TYR A 95 10.69 -10.21 53.10
CA TYR A 95 11.50 -11.42 52.89
C TYR A 95 11.46 -11.91 51.44
N TRP A 96 10.27 -11.95 50.85
CA TRP A 96 10.09 -12.54 49.52
C TRP A 96 10.37 -11.58 48.38
N HIS A 97 10.07 -10.29 48.52
CA HIS A 97 10.29 -9.30 47.47
C HIS A 97 11.72 -9.33 46.88
N PRO A 98 12.80 -9.21 47.68
CA PRO A 98 14.16 -9.25 47.14
C PRO A 98 14.57 -10.62 46.62
N ARG A 99 13.83 -11.70 46.93
CA ARG A 99 14.12 -13.05 46.45
C ARG A 99 13.43 -13.35 45.12
N LEU A 100 12.45 -12.55 44.72
CA LEU A 100 11.68 -12.75 43.50
C LEU A 100 12.18 -11.83 42.40
N MET A 101 12.42 -12.36 41.21
CA MET A 101 12.90 -11.59 40.07
C MET A 101 12.11 -11.95 38.81
N PRO A 102 11.27 -11.05 38.26
CA PRO A 102 10.54 -11.27 37.01
C PRO A 102 11.45 -11.03 35.80
N VAL A 103 12.47 -11.87 35.63
CA VAL A 103 13.63 -11.70 34.73
C VAL A 103 13.29 -11.15 33.33
N ARG A 104 12.55 -11.89 32.51
CA ARG A 104 12.31 -11.52 31.09
C ARG A 104 11.18 -10.52 30.93
N ILE A 105 10.05 -10.77 31.59
CA ILE A 105 8.87 -9.90 31.50
C ILE A 105 9.16 -8.53 32.14
N GLY A 106 9.90 -8.49 33.23
CA GLY A 106 10.35 -7.25 33.87
C GLY A 106 11.31 -6.46 32.97
N GLY A 107 12.18 -7.14 32.20
CA GLY A 107 12.99 -6.50 31.16
C GLY A 107 12.15 -5.83 30.06
N ALA A 108 11.12 -6.52 29.57
CA ALA A 108 10.17 -5.96 28.60
C ALA A 108 9.39 -4.76 29.18
N ILE A 109 8.91 -4.85 30.42
CA ILE A 109 8.20 -3.76 31.10
C ILE A 109 9.12 -2.55 31.31
N LYS A 110 10.33 -2.77 31.81
CA LYS A 110 11.33 -1.70 31.98
C LYS A 110 11.61 -0.98 30.66
N LYS A 111 11.78 -1.74 29.57
CA LYS A 111 11.96 -1.16 28.24
C LYS A 111 10.73 -0.39 27.78
N ALA A 112 9.52 -0.92 28.02
CA ALA A 112 8.28 -0.24 27.67
C ALA A 112 8.10 1.09 28.43
N ILE A 113 8.40 1.11 29.74
CA ILE A 113 8.41 2.34 30.54
C ILE A 113 9.37 3.37 29.96
N SER A 114 10.58 2.95 29.56
CA SER A 114 11.56 3.86 28.93
C SER A 114 11.08 4.47 27.61
N LEU A 115 10.11 3.82 26.95
CA LEU A 115 9.46 4.28 25.73
C LEU A 115 8.12 5.01 26.01
N GLY A 116 7.85 5.34 27.27
CA GLY A 116 6.68 6.12 27.70
C GLY A 116 5.41 5.31 27.93
N ALA A 117 5.48 3.97 27.96
CA ALA A 117 4.32 3.16 28.28
C ALA A 117 3.95 3.30 29.77
N LYS A 118 2.65 3.43 30.05
CA LYS A 118 2.10 3.54 31.43
C LYS A 118 1.31 2.31 31.87
N LYS A 119 1.06 1.41 30.92
CA LYS A 119 0.13 0.31 31.09
C LYS A 119 0.57 -0.90 30.27
N ALA A 120 0.37 -2.10 30.83
CA ALA A 120 0.45 -3.35 30.08
C ALA A 120 -0.82 -4.18 30.17
N TYR A 121 -1.16 -4.82 29.07
CA TYR A 121 -2.12 -5.91 28.99
C TYR A 121 -1.35 -7.24 28.98
N ILE A 122 -1.47 -8.00 30.06
CA ILE A 122 -0.79 -9.28 30.26
C ILE A 122 -1.78 -10.42 30.09
N PHE A 123 -1.56 -11.26 29.09
CA PHE A 123 -2.34 -12.45 28.87
C PHE A 123 -1.88 -13.58 29.80
N VAL A 124 -2.84 -14.15 30.53
CA VAL A 124 -2.63 -15.18 31.55
C VAL A 124 -3.53 -16.37 31.28
N THR A 125 -3.11 -17.58 31.63
CA THR A 125 -3.99 -18.75 31.55
C THR A 125 -4.55 -19.10 32.92
N ASP A 126 -5.85 -19.36 32.94
CA ASP A 126 -6.57 -19.90 34.10
C ASP A 126 -7.48 -21.03 33.61
N GLN A 127 -6.91 -22.22 33.46
CA GLN A 127 -7.61 -23.38 32.89
C GLN A 127 -8.30 -24.23 33.96
N GLN A 128 -8.71 -23.61 35.06
CA GLN A 128 -9.52 -24.26 36.07
C GLN A 128 -10.94 -24.48 35.52
N SER A 129 -11.43 -25.71 35.58
CA SER A 129 -12.76 -26.09 35.08
C SER A 129 -13.35 -27.23 35.91
N ASP A 130 -14.64 -27.53 35.73
CA ASP A 130 -15.29 -28.65 36.43
C ASP A 130 -14.58 -30.00 36.21
N ASN A 131 -13.98 -30.19 35.02
CA ASN A 131 -13.23 -31.40 34.66
C ASN A 131 -11.75 -31.35 35.08
N GLN A 132 -11.24 -30.17 35.44
CA GLN A 132 -9.87 -29.94 35.88
C GLN A 132 -9.85 -28.89 37.01
N PRO A 133 -10.36 -29.24 38.21
CA PRO A 133 -10.59 -28.29 39.29
C PRO A 133 -9.30 -27.73 39.89
N GLU A 134 -8.15 -28.35 39.63
CA GLU A 134 -6.83 -27.85 40.04
C GLU A 134 -6.17 -26.95 38.98
N GLY A 135 -6.83 -26.71 37.83
CA GLY A 135 -6.27 -25.97 36.71
C GLY A 135 -5.18 -26.73 35.95
N HIS A 136 -4.62 -26.09 34.92
CA HIS A 136 -3.55 -26.68 34.12
C HIS A 136 -2.19 -26.51 34.81
N GLN A 137 -1.28 -27.49 34.62
CA GLN A 137 -0.02 -27.54 35.35
C GLN A 137 0.85 -26.29 35.18
N LYS A 138 0.71 -25.60 34.05
CA LYS A 138 1.49 -24.42 33.67
C LYS A 138 0.67 -23.13 33.65
N ASP A 139 -0.43 -23.09 34.40
CA ASP A 139 -1.21 -21.85 34.50
C ASP A 139 -0.41 -20.71 35.14
N THR A 140 -0.70 -19.50 34.67
CA THR A 140 0.07 -18.29 35.01
C THR A 140 -0.71 -17.25 35.79
N ILE A 141 -1.94 -17.55 36.22
CA ILE A 141 -2.79 -16.60 36.96
C ILE A 141 -2.10 -16.05 38.21
N TYR A 142 -1.57 -16.90 39.09
CA TYR A 142 -0.88 -16.45 40.31
C TYR A 142 0.50 -15.83 40.03
N LEU A 143 1.10 -16.15 38.87
CA LEU A 143 2.33 -15.49 38.44
C LEU A 143 2.08 -14.01 38.08
N PHE A 144 0.91 -13.69 37.51
CA PHE A 144 0.50 -12.31 37.32
C PHE A 144 0.35 -11.57 38.64
N ASP A 145 -0.27 -12.19 39.65
CA ASP A 145 -0.44 -11.57 40.96
C ASP A 145 0.91 -11.28 41.65
N ILE A 146 1.87 -12.21 41.53
CA ILE A 146 3.25 -11.99 41.98
C ILE A 146 3.88 -10.80 41.24
N LEU A 147 3.77 -10.76 39.91
CA LEU A 147 4.35 -9.69 39.10
C LEU A 147 3.74 -8.32 39.43
N ASP A 148 2.42 -8.23 39.53
CA ASP A 148 1.70 -6.99 39.87
C ASP A 148 2.11 -6.47 41.25
N LYS A 149 2.19 -7.36 42.25
CA LYS A 149 2.71 -6.99 43.57
C LYS A 149 4.18 -6.54 43.48
N TRP A 150 5.03 -7.29 42.81
CA TRP A 150 6.46 -6.98 42.69
C TRP A 150 6.70 -5.60 42.08
N LEU A 151 5.99 -5.23 41.01
CA LEU A 151 6.10 -3.92 40.37
C LEU A 151 5.68 -2.76 41.28
N LYS A 152 4.64 -2.98 42.10
CA LYS A 152 4.18 -1.99 43.08
C LYS A 152 5.21 -1.75 44.17
N GLU A 153 5.85 -2.81 44.67
CA GLU A 153 6.93 -2.70 45.67
C GLU A 153 8.19 -2.04 45.08
N GLU A 154 8.52 -2.27 43.80
CA GLU A 154 9.59 -1.57 43.08
C GLU A 154 9.30 -0.07 42.85
N GLY A 155 8.06 0.37 43.08
CA GLY A 155 7.66 1.78 42.92
C GLY A 155 7.58 2.25 41.47
N TRP A 156 7.36 1.33 40.51
CA TRP A 156 7.21 1.73 39.10
C TRP A 156 5.80 2.31 38.87
N GLU A 157 5.71 3.53 38.32
CA GLU A 157 4.44 4.15 37.88
C GLU A 157 3.90 3.47 36.60
N PHE A 158 3.55 2.18 36.71
CA PHE A 158 3.14 1.34 35.60
C PHE A 158 2.03 0.38 36.04
N SER A 159 0.92 0.36 35.31
CA SER A 159 -0.25 -0.46 35.63
C SER A 159 -0.27 -1.76 34.83
N LEU A 160 -0.65 -2.86 35.47
CA LEU A 160 -0.92 -4.13 34.79
C LEU A 160 -2.43 -4.41 34.74
N GLU A 161 -2.90 -4.87 33.59
CA GLU A 161 -4.22 -5.47 33.42
C GLU A 161 -4.05 -6.89 32.92
N TRP A 162 -4.71 -7.83 33.57
CA TRP A 162 -4.77 -9.19 33.03
C TRP A 162 -5.76 -9.30 31.86
N LYS A 163 -5.51 -10.26 30.99
CA LYS A 163 -6.45 -10.77 30.00
C LYS A 163 -6.48 -12.28 30.13
N ILE A 164 -7.44 -12.77 30.90
CA ILE A 164 -7.57 -14.20 31.24
C ILE A 164 -8.02 -14.97 30.01
N ILE A 165 -7.19 -15.91 29.56
CA ILE A 165 -7.55 -16.86 28.51
C ILE A 165 -8.52 -17.88 29.11
N PRO A 166 -9.76 -17.97 28.60
CA PRO A 166 -10.77 -18.88 29.13
C PRO A 166 -10.34 -20.34 29.14
N ALA A 167 -10.84 -21.11 30.12
CA ALA A 167 -10.50 -22.52 30.28
C ALA A 167 -10.88 -23.41 29.07
N ASP A 168 -11.89 -23.01 28.29
CA ASP A 168 -12.31 -23.69 27.07
C ASP A 168 -11.42 -23.38 25.85
N ILE A 169 -10.39 -22.53 26.01
CA ILE A 169 -9.41 -22.20 24.99
C ILE A 169 -8.04 -22.78 25.40
N PRO A 170 -7.69 -23.98 24.89
CA PRO A 170 -6.40 -24.59 25.18
C PRO A 170 -5.25 -23.73 24.64
N GLY A 171 -4.26 -23.40 25.48
CA GLY A 171 -3.09 -22.62 25.06
C GLY A 171 -2.21 -23.30 24.00
N ASN A 172 -2.47 -24.57 23.65
CA ASN A 172 -1.80 -25.32 22.58
C ASN A 172 -2.64 -25.46 21.29
N ASP A 173 -3.86 -24.93 21.25
CA ASP A 173 -4.74 -24.91 20.07
C ASP A 173 -4.53 -23.60 19.29
N GLN A 174 -3.85 -23.68 18.14
CA GLN A 174 -3.51 -22.48 17.36
C GLN A 174 -4.74 -21.71 16.88
N ASP A 175 -5.80 -22.39 16.45
CA ASP A 175 -6.96 -21.74 15.82
C ASP A 175 -7.81 -21.00 16.85
N ARG A 176 -8.06 -21.63 18.01
CA ARG A 176 -8.79 -20.97 19.10
C ARG A 176 -8.02 -19.78 19.65
N MET A 177 -6.69 -19.89 19.75
CA MET A 177 -5.85 -18.79 20.21
C MET A 177 -5.86 -17.61 19.22
N LEU A 178 -5.80 -17.87 17.92
CA LEU A 178 -5.97 -16.82 16.90
C LEU A 178 -7.31 -16.10 17.07
N GLY A 179 -8.40 -16.82 17.28
CA GLY A 179 -9.73 -16.25 17.52
C GLY A 179 -9.79 -15.39 18.79
N TYR A 180 -9.22 -15.87 19.90
CA TYR A 180 -9.20 -15.15 21.16
C TYR A 180 -8.37 -13.85 21.09
N TYR A 181 -7.13 -13.92 20.60
CA TYR A 181 -6.29 -12.72 20.48
C TYR A 181 -6.90 -11.68 19.55
N TYR A 182 -7.57 -12.10 18.47
CA TYR A 182 -8.31 -11.17 17.61
C TYR A 182 -9.35 -10.37 18.40
N GLN A 183 -10.18 -11.05 19.21
CA GLN A 183 -11.19 -10.39 20.04
C GLN A 183 -10.56 -9.48 21.09
N ALA A 184 -9.58 -9.99 21.83
CA ALA A 184 -8.93 -9.27 22.91
C ALA A 184 -8.18 -8.02 22.42
N LEU A 185 -7.47 -8.09 21.30
CA LEU A 185 -6.78 -6.93 20.72
C LEU A 185 -7.76 -5.86 20.24
N ASN A 186 -8.91 -6.25 19.69
CA ASN A 186 -9.97 -5.30 19.31
C ASN A 186 -10.60 -4.61 20.53
N GLU A 187 -10.78 -5.35 21.63
CA GLU A 187 -11.25 -4.75 22.90
C GLU A 187 -10.24 -3.76 23.46
N ILE A 188 -8.95 -4.14 23.47
CA ILE A 188 -7.86 -3.26 23.91
C ILE A 188 -7.82 -2.01 23.04
N SER A 189 -7.87 -2.17 21.71
CA SER A 189 -7.88 -1.06 20.77
C SER A 189 -9.01 -0.08 21.05
N LYS A 190 -10.24 -0.59 21.29
CA LYS A 190 -11.40 0.24 21.64
C LYS A 190 -11.27 0.92 23.00
N ALA A 191 -10.78 0.21 24.01
CA ALA A 191 -10.63 0.74 25.37
C ALA A 191 -9.58 1.85 25.44
N GLU A 192 -8.51 1.71 24.66
CA GLU A 192 -7.40 2.67 24.58
C GLU A 192 -7.63 3.77 23.52
N GLY A 193 -8.73 3.71 22.77
CA GLY A 193 -9.08 4.69 21.74
C GLY A 193 -8.21 4.62 20.46
N ILE A 194 -7.44 3.55 20.29
CA ILE A 194 -6.37 3.43 19.26
C ILE A 194 -6.92 3.49 17.83
N ASP A 195 -8.14 2.99 17.61
CA ASP A 195 -8.79 3.03 16.29
C ASP A 195 -9.50 4.35 15.98
N GLN A 196 -9.62 5.28 16.93
CA GLN A 196 -10.48 6.48 16.82
C GLN A 196 -9.71 7.79 16.69
N THR A 197 -8.41 7.77 16.95
CA THR A 197 -7.54 8.95 16.94
C THR A 197 -6.59 8.91 15.76
N SER A 198 -6.65 9.94 14.92
CA SER A 198 -5.67 10.22 13.86
C SER A 198 -4.29 10.65 14.41
N SER A 199 -3.92 10.20 15.62
CA SER A 199 -2.74 10.71 16.33
C SER A 199 -1.50 9.88 16.00
N GLU A 200 -0.45 10.55 15.54
CA GLU A 200 0.86 9.97 15.17
C GLU A 200 1.66 9.47 16.39
N GLU A 201 1.14 9.62 17.60
CA GLU A 201 1.87 9.44 18.86
C GLU A 201 1.61 8.10 19.56
N GLU A 202 0.88 7.18 18.92
CA GLU A 202 0.49 5.92 19.54
C GLU A 202 1.49 4.79 19.28
N LEU A 203 2.04 4.24 20.36
CA LEU A 203 3.07 3.21 20.34
C LEU A 203 2.51 1.94 21.00
N VAL A 204 2.27 0.91 20.19
CA VAL A 204 1.89 -0.42 20.68
C VAL A 204 3.13 -1.29 20.72
N LEU A 205 3.53 -1.69 21.93
CA LEU A 205 4.67 -2.56 22.19
C LEU A 205 4.18 -3.98 22.42
N ILE A 206 4.83 -4.97 21.80
CA ILE A 206 4.42 -6.38 21.91
C ILE A 206 5.59 -7.22 22.37
N SER A 207 5.50 -7.78 23.58
CA SER A 207 6.47 -8.78 24.02
C SER A 207 6.28 -10.08 23.25
N THR A 208 7.35 -10.58 22.68
CA THR A 208 7.35 -11.83 21.90
C THR A 208 7.71 -13.07 22.70
N LYS A 209 7.92 -12.91 24.00
CA LYS A 209 8.25 -13.98 24.95
C LYS A 209 7.06 -14.24 25.88
N GLY A 210 7.14 -15.34 26.65
CA GLY A 210 6.06 -15.81 27.51
C GLY A 210 5.02 -16.69 26.78
N GLY A 211 4.38 -17.59 27.52
CA GLY A 211 3.39 -18.55 26.99
C GLY A 211 3.94 -19.68 26.11
N THR A 212 3.02 -20.47 25.56
CA THR A 212 3.30 -21.55 24.60
C THR A 212 3.75 -20.99 23.24
N ASN A 213 4.25 -21.84 22.35
CA ASN A 213 4.59 -21.40 20.98
C ASN A 213 3.35 -20.92 20.22
N GLN A 214 2.19 -21.55 20.45
CA GLN A 214 0.93 -21.17 19.84
C GLN A 214 0.43 -19.81 20.34
N MET A 215 0.57 -19.52 21.64
CA MET A 215 0.31 -18.20 22.22
C MET A 215 1.14 -17.11 21.55
N LYS A 216 2.46 -17.34 21.45
CA LYS A 216 3.40 -16.38 20.84
C LYS A 216 3.07 -16.14 19.38
N MET A 217 2.87 -17.20 18.60
CA MET A 217 2.57 -17.11 17.18
C MET A 217 1.22 -16.46 16.91
N ALA A 218 0.18 -16.82 17.68
CA ALA A 218 -1.14 -16.22 17.53
C ALA A 218 -1.12 -14.73 17.89
N LEU A 219 -0.48 -14.33 19.00
CA LEU A 219 -0.33 -12.93 19.37
C LEU A 219 0.42 -12.14 18.28
N GLN A 220 1.52 -12.69 17.75
CA GLN A 220 2.28 -12.05 16.67
C GLN A 220 1.44 -11.86 15.40
N ILE A 221 0.78 -12.91 14.92
CA ILE A 221 -0.05 -12.86 13.71
C ILE A 221 -1.20 -11.86 13.88
N GLN A 222 -1.93 -11.94 15.01
CA GLN A 222 -3.07 -11.07 15.25
C GLN A 222 -2.64 -9.61 15.45
N THR A 223 -1.49 -9.36 16.06
CA THR A 223 -0.92 -8.01 16.14
C THR A 223 -0.60 -7.44 14.75
N MET A 224 -0.02 -8.25 13.85
CA MET A 224 0.28 -7.81 12.48
C MET A 224 -0.97 -7.59 11.64
N ALA A 225 -2.05 -8.31 11.94
CA ALA A 225 -3.35 -8.19 11.26
C ALA A 225 -4.25 -7.10 11.87
N ALA A 226 -4.00 -6.71 13.12
CA ALA A 226 -4.73 -5.65 13.80
C ALA A 226 -4.48 -4.28 13.13
N SER A 227 -5.41 -3.35 13.34
CA SER A 227 -5.37 -1.98 12.80
C SER A 227 -4.28 -1.09 13.39
N PHE A 228 -3.37 -1.63 14.22
CA PHE A 228 -2.29 -0.85 14.81
C PHE A 228 -1.39 -0.27 13.71
N LYS A 229 -1.23 1.07 13.69
CA LYS A 229 -0.44 1.76 12.65
C LYS A 229 1.00 1.26 12.63
N ASN A 230 1.65 1.23 13.80
CA ASN A 230 3.07 0.90 13.94
C ASN A 230 3.39 0.02 15.18
N PRO A 231 3.06 -1.29 15.16
CA PRO A 231 3.46 -2.18 16.25
C PRO A 231 4.98 -2.38 16.28
N ILE A 232 5.59 -2.24 17.47
CA ILE A 232 6.99 -2.55 17.74
C ILE A 232 7.07 -3.77 18.64
N PHE A 233 7.93 -4.72 18.28
CA PHE A 233 8.10 -5.95 19.02
C PHE A 233 9.30 -5.85 19.95
N LEU A 234 9.10 -6.31 21.18
CA LEU A 234 10.09 -6.43 22.23
C LEU A 234 10.55 -7.90 22.29
N SER A 235 11.85 -8.14 22.10
CA SER A 235 12.47 -9.44 22.35
C SER A 235 13.46 -9.30 23.50
N PRO A 236 13.07 -9.68 24.73
CA PRO A 236 13.99 -9.90 25.82
C PRO A 236 15.08 -10.91 25.43
N ASP A 237 16.33 -10.54 25.63
CA ASP A 237 17.49 -11.41 25.40
C ASP A 237 17.71 -12.31 26.61
N LEU A 238 17.93 -13.59 26.35
CA LEU A 238 18.25 -14.55 27.39
C LEU A 238 19.74 -14.47 27.74
N SER A 239 20.04 -14.10 28.98
CA SER A 239 21.38 -14.19 29.58
C SER A 239 21.32 -15.12 30.79
N ILE A 240 22.02 -16.26 30.73
CA ILE A 240 22.03 -17.21 31.85
C ILE A 240 22.73 -16.59 33.07
N ASP A 241 23.89 -15.98 32.87
CA ASP A 241 24.60 -15.27 33.93
C ASP A 241 23.77 -14.12 34.51
N GLY A 242 23.09 -13.35 33.66
CA GLY A 242 22.18 -12.29 34.09
C GLY A 242 21.05 -12.82 34.96
N ILE A 243 20.42 -13.94 34.56
CA ILE A 243 19.40 -14.60 35.38
C ILE A 243 19.97 -15.03 36.71
N LEU A 244 21.09 -15.75 36.73
CA LEU A 244 21.73 -16.24 37.96
C LEU A 244 22.07 -15.10 38.93
N ASP A 245 22.46 -13.94 38.40
CA ASP A 245 22.76 -12.71 39.17
C ASP A 245 21.50 -11.94 39.61
N GLY A 246 20.29 -12.33 39.18
CA GLY A 246 19.06 -11.61 39.48
C GLY A 246 18.89 -10.32 38.68
N LYS A 247 19.38 -10.27 37.44
CA LYS A 247 19.23 -9.11 36.54
C LYS A 247 18.05 -9.30 35.60
N LEU A 248 17.34 -8.21 35.35
CA LEU A 248 16.34 -8.14 34.29
C LEU A 248 17.01 -8.30 32.92
N SER A 249 16.34 -8.97 31.99
CA SER A 249 16.81 -9.11 30.62
C SER A 249 16.90 -7.75 29.92
N ASP A 250 17.97 -7.54 29.16
CA ASP A 250 17.99 -6.52 28.12
C ASP A 250 16.95 -6.85 27.04
N CYS A 251 16.49 -5.84 26.32
CA CYS A 251 15.40 -6.00 25.38
C CYS A 251 15.66 -5.28 24.05
N ASN A 252 15.67 -6.06 22.98
CA ASN A 252 15.84 -5.57 21.61
C ASN A 252 14.50 -5.17 21.00
N LEU A 253 14.52 -4.07 20.25
CA LEU A 253 13.40 -3.60 19.45
C LEU A 253 13.51 -4.17 18.04
N PHE A 254 12.42 -4.68 17.51
CA PHE A 254 12.35 -5.10 16.12
C PHE A 254 10.94 -4.94 15.56
N SER A 255 10.82 -5.08 14.24
CA SER A 255 9.53 -5.01 13.55
C SER A 255 9.48 -6.02 12.41
N TYR A 256 8.31 -6.61 12.16
CA TYR A 256 8.07 -7.46 10.98
C TYR A 256 7.82 -6.62 9.72
N TRP A 257 8.59 -5.54 9.53
CA TRP A 257 8.39 -4.57 8.47
C TRP A 257 8.58 -5.18 7.07
N ARG A 258 9.50 -6.15 6.90
CA ARG A 258 9.69 -6.89 5.63
C ARG A 258 8.43 -7.67 5.19
N TYR A 259 7.68 -8.19 6.16
CA TYR A 259 6.41 -8.88 5.88
C TYR A 259 5.33 -7.87 5.42
N ARG A 260 5.19 -6.76 6.15
CA ARG A 260 4.27 -5.66 5.78
C ARG A 260 4.62 -5.06 4.41
N ARG A 261 5.91 -4.84 4.14
CA ARG A 261 6.46 -4.42 2.84
C ARG A 261 5.91 -5.28 1.71
N SER A 262 6.07 -6.59 1.84
CA SER A 262 5.61 -7.57 0.84
C SER A 262 4.10 -7.45 0.58
N GLN A 263 3.28 -7.33 1.63
CA GLN A 263 1.83 -7.16 1.49
C GLN A 263 1.45 -5.84 0.78
N LYS A 264 2.10 -4.74 1.16
CA LYS A 264 1.87 -3.42 0.55
C LYS A 264 2.21 -3.45 -0.94
N TYR A 265 3.35 -4.03 -1.30
CA TYR A 265 3.77 -4.11 -2.70
C TYR A 265 2.87 -5.01 -3.56
N GLN A 266 2.39 -6.13 -3.02
CA GLN A 266 1.40 -6.95 -3.72
C GLN A 266 0.09 -6.18 -3.94
N THR A 267 -0.30 -5.32 -3.00
CA THR A 267 -1.49 -4.48 -3.14
C THR A 267 -1.28 -3.43 -4.23
N VAL A 268 -0.13 -2.73 -4.25
CA VAL A 268 0.23 -1.78 -5.30
C VAL A 268 0.25 -2.47 -6.68
N LYS A 269 0.82 -3.66 -6.80
CA LYS A 269 0.80 -4.46 -8.04
C LYS A 269 -0.63 -4.70 -8.54
N LYS A 270 -1.56 -5.08 -7.64
CA LYS A 270 -2.98 -5.28 -7.99
C LYS A 270 -3.65 -3.99 -8.47
N LEU A 271 -3.35 -2.85 -7.83
CA LEU A 271 -3.87 -1.54 -8.23
C LEU A 271 -3.35 -1.09 -9.61
N LEU A 272 -2.05 -1.24 -9.84
CA LEU A 272 -1.43 -0.89 -11.12
C LEU A 272 -1.90 -1.79 -12.27
N ASN A 273 -2.25 -3.06 -12.00
CA ASN A 273 -2.91 -3.92 -12.98
C ASN A 273 -4.29 -3.39 -13.41
N ARG A 274 -4.89 -2.48 -12.63
CA ARG A 274 -6.13 -1.75 -12.96
C ARG A 274 -5.86 -0.29 -13.31
N TRP A 275 -4.62 0.08 -13.61
CA TRP A 275 -4.20 1.45 -13.94
C TRP A 275 -4.45 2.48 -12.84
N ASP A 276 -4.60 2.03 -11.58
CA ASP A 276 -4.81 2.89 -10.42
C ASP A 276 -3.47 3.34 -9.82
N PHE A 277 -2.86 4.34 -10.44
CA PHE A 277 -1.62 4.94 -9.97
C PHE A 277 -1.82 5.71 -8.66
N ASP A 278 -2.94 6.40 -8.49
CA ASP A 278 -3.22 7.25 -7.33
C ASP A 278 -3.37 6.41 -6.04
N GLY A 279 -4.16 5.35 -6.09
CA GLY A 279 -4.27 4.39 -4.98
C GLY A 279 -2.93 3.72 -4.65
N GLY A 280 -2.13 3.39 -5.67
CA GLY A 280 -0.79 2.85 -5.47
C GLY A 280 0.16 3.84 -4.78
N ILE A 281 0.12 5.12 -5.18
CA ILE A 281 0.90 6.20 -4.56
C ILE A 281 0.50 6.37 -3.09
N GLN A 282 -0.80 6.40 -2.78
CA GLN A 282 -1.28 6.57 -1.40
C GLN A 282 -0.74 5.47 -0.48
N ILE A 283 -0.85 4.20 -0.90
CA ILE A 283 -0.33 3.06 -0.12
C ILE A 283 1.17 3.19 0.16
N LEU A 284 1.95 3.63 -0.82
CA LEU A 284 3.40 3.79 -0.65
C LEU A 284 3.76 5.01 0.19
N LYS A 285 2.97 6.10 0.16
CA LYS A 285 3.17 7.26 1.04
C LYS A 285 2.93 6.88 2.50
N ASP A 286 1.84 6.18 2.78
CA ASP A 286 1.57 5.62 4.13
C ASP A 286 2.69 4.66 4.57
N TRP A 287 3.26 3.92 3.62
CA TRP A 287 4.40 3.04 3.89
C TRP A 287 5.68 3.81 4.21
N VAL A 288 5.97 4.90 3.48
CA VAL A 288 7.12 5.78 3.77
C VAL A 288 7.01 6.38 5.18
N GLU A 289 5.82 6.83 5.60
CA GLU A 289 5.59 7.29 6.98
C GLU A 289 5.92 6.20 8.01
N THR A 290 5.54 4.95 7.71
CA THR A 290 5.85 3.80 8.56
C THR A 290 7.37 3.56 8.63
N LEU A 291 8.08 3.65 7.51
CA LEU A 291 9.54 3.49 7.47
C LEU A 291 10.25 4.61 8.26
N ASP A 292 9.79 5.85 8.12
CA ASP A 292 10.31 7.00 8.89
C ASP A 292 10.14 6.79 10.40
N TYR A 293 8.97 6.29 10.79
CA TYR A 293 8.72 5.92 12.17
C TYR A 293 9.72 4.86 12.66
N LEU A 294 9.94 3.78 11.90
CA LEU A 294 10.88 2.72 12.28
C LEU A 294 12.34 3.24 12.40
N ILE A 295 12.76 4.12 11.50
CA ILE A 295 14.06 4.80 11.56
C ILE A 295 14.19 5.62 12.84
N THR A 296 13.16 6.39 13.18
CA THR A 296 13.12 7.22 14.41
C THR A 296 13.23 6.37 15.68
N GLN A 297 12.72 5.13 15.63
CA GLN A 297 12.79 4.17 16.74
C GLN A 297 14.10 3.36 16.76
N GLY A 298 15.04 3.62 15.84
CA GLY A 298 16.34 2.94 15.80
C GLY A 298 16.30 1.51 15.24
N ILE A 299 15.21 1.11 14.56
CA ILE A 299 15.03 -0.24 14.03
C ILE A 299 15.68 -0.34 12.65
N GLU A 300 16.74 -1.16 12.54
CA GLU A 300 17.44 -1.46 11.26
C GLU A 300 17.72 -0.20 10.40
N VAL A 301 18.13 0.92 11.04
CA VAL A 301 18.15 2.28 10.47
C VAL A 301 18.68 2.35 9.03
N GLN A 302 19.84 1.74 8.76
CA GLN A 302 20.46 1.77 7.44
C GLN A 302 19.57 1.06 6.39
N THR A 303 19.20 -0.20 6.65
CA THR A 303 18.39 -1.01 5.72
C THR A 303 17.01 -0.41 5.49
N VAL A 304 16.38 0.14 6.53
CA VAL A 304 15.06 0.80 6.42
C VAL A 304 15.16 2.11 5.64
N SER A 305 16.23 2.90 5.84
CA SER A 305 16.48 4.14 5.09
C SER A 305 16.75 3.89 3.60
N ASP A 306 17.50 2.83 3.28
CA ASP A 306 17.77 2.43 1.90
C ASP A 306 16.45 2.00 1.21
N ASN A 307 15.63 1.20 1.90
CA ASN A 307 14.30 0.81 1.41
C ASN A 307 13.39 2.01 1.16
N LYS A 308 13.35 2.97 2.10
CA LYS A 308 12.58 4.20 1.96
C LYS A 308 12.98 4.97 0.70
N SER A 309 14.28 5.16 0.49
CA SER A 309 14.81 5.90 -0.66
C SER A 309 14.39 5.26 -1.99
N ASP A 310 14.41 3.93 -2.06
CA ASP A 310 13.91 3.17 -3.22
C ASP A 310 12.40 3.36 -3.44
N ILE A 311 11.60 3.41 -2.37
CA ILE A 311 10.16 3.63 -2.46
C ILE A 311 9.82 5.05 -2.90
N GLU A 312 10.53 6.06 -2.44
CA GLU A 312 10.35 7.43 -2.92
C GLU A 312 10.59 7.55 -4.43
N LEU A 313 11.58 6.82 -4.96
CA LEU A 313 11.83 6.74 -6.41
C LEU A 313 10.66 6.09 -7.15
N VAL A 314 10.10 5.01 -6.60
CA VAL A 314 8.93 4.32 -7.15
C VAL A 314 7.69 5.22 -7.14
N ILE A 315 7.43 5.93 -6.04
CA ILE A 315 6.34 6.91 -5.92
C ILE A 315 6.46 7.95 -7.04
N LYS A 316 7.66 8.51 -7.22
CA LYS A 316 7.92 9.52 -8.27
C LYS A 316 7.64 9.00 -9.68
N ALA A 317 7.99 7.75 -9.98
CA ALA A 317 7.68 7.13 -11.26
C ALA A 317 6.16 7.00 -11.48
N MET A 318 5.41 6.58 -10.45
CA MET A 318 3.95 6.52 -10.51
C MET A 318 3.31 7.91 -10.63
N GLU A 319 3.82 8.92 -9.94
CA GLU A 319 3.34 10.30 -10.04
C GLU A 319 3.48 10.84 -11.47
N ILE A 320 4.58 10.51 -12.17
CA ILE A 320 4.75 10.83 -13.59
C ILE A 320 3.64 10.17 -14.43
N GLY A 321 3.38 8.88 -14.20
CA GLY A 321 2.27 8.15 -14.83
C GLY A 321 0.93 8.84 -14.60
N LEU A 322 0.65 9.23 -13.36
CA LEU A 322 -0.58 9.94 -12.97
C LEU A 322 -0.70 11.31 -13.64
N TYR A 323 0.37 12.12 -13.66
CA TYR A 323 0.39 13.40 -14.37
C TYR A 323 0.07 13.22 -15.86
N CYS A 324 0.66 12.22 -16.52
CA CYS A 324 0.34 11.93 -17.90
C CYS A 324 -1.10 11.41 -18.09
N PHE A 325 -1.63 10.66 -17.12
CA PHE A 325 -3.04 10.24 -17.11
C PHE A 325 -4.00 11.43 -17.00
N ASN A 326 -3.59 12.47 -16.26
CA ASN A 326 -4.31 13.74 -16.13
C ASN A 326 -4.05 14.74 -17.28
N LEU A 327 -3.25 14.35 -18.29
CA LEU A 327 -2.78 15.23 -19.37
C LEU A 327 -1.93 16.43 -18.92
N ASP A 328 -1.41 16.40 -17.69
CA ASP A 328 -0.52 17.43 -17.15
C ASP A 328 0.96 17.11 -17.44
N ILE A 329 1.35 17.36 -18.68
CA ILE A 329 2.72 17.10 -19.14
C ILE A 329 3.73 18.05 -18.50
N SER A 330 3.30 19.25 -18.12
CA SER A 330 4.15 20.18 -17.40
C SER A 330 4.49 19.67 -15.99
N GLY A 331 3.53 19.08 -15.28
CA GLY A 331 3.74 18.38 -14.01
C GLY A 331 4.74 17.22 -14.14
N ALA A 332 4.51 16.33 -15.12
CA ALA A 332 5.41 15.21 -15.41
C ALA A 332 6.85 15.68 -15.71
N GLN A 333 7.02 16.69 -16.56
CA GLN A 333 8.34 17.22 -16.92
C GLN A 333 9.07 17.88 -15.75
N LYS A 334 8.36 18.53 -14.83
CA LYS A 334 8.96 19.11 -13.61
C LYS A 334 9.56 18.02 -12.73
N LEU A 335 8.90 16.88 -12.58
CA LEU A 335 9.42 15.75 -11.80
C LEU A 335 10.67 15.14 -12.43
N ILE A 336 10.71 15.04 -13.76
CA ILE A 336 11.87 14.52 -14.51
C ILE A 336 13.09 15.42 -14.34
N LYS A 337 12.90 16.75 -14.41
CA LYS A 337 14.00 17.73 -14.36
C LYS A 337 14.56 17.98 -12.94
N ARG A 338 13.78 17.74 -11.88
CA ARG A 338 14.16 18.14 -10.51
C ARG A 338 15.31 17.34 -9.88
N LYS A 339 15.69 16.17 -10.39
CA LYS A 339 16.81 15.37 -9.88
C LYS A 339 17.42 14.53 -11.00
N GLU A 340 18.50 15.01 -11.61
CA GLU A 340 19.24 14.30 -12.68
C GLU A 340 19.92 13.00 -12.19
N LYS A 341 20.03 12.77 -10.87
CA LYS A 341 20.67 11.58 -10.28
C LYS A 341 19.78 10.33 -10.22
N ASP A 342 18.46 10.46 -10.37
CA ASP A 342 17.51 9.38 -10.04
C ASP A 342 17.37 8.31 -11.15
N ASN A 343 18.07 8.47 -12.29
CA ASN A 343 18.14 7.51 -13.39
C ASN A 343 16.82 6.77 -13.72
N LEU A 344 15.71 7.51 -13.80
CA LEU A 344 14.40 7.02 -14.25
C LEU A 344 14.42 6.77 -15.77
N GLY A 345 15.22 5.82 -16.24
CA GLY A 345 15.41 5.51 -17.67
C GLY A 345 14.11 5.15 -18.40
N VAL A 346 13.08 4.78 -17.64
CA VAL A 346 11.72 4.43 -18.07
C VAL A 346 10.95 5.65 -18.62
N VAL A 347 11.44 6.86 -18.37
CA VAL A 347 10.73 8.12 -18.66
C VAL A 347 11.40 8.92 -19.80
N ALA A 348 12.39 8.32 -20.49
CA ALA A 348 13.10 8.98 -21.59
C ALA A 348 12.14 9.47 -22.70
N GLU A 349 11.10 8.69 -23.04
CA GLU A 349 10.12 9.08 -24.06
C GLU A 349 9.34 10.35 -23.71
N ILE A 350 9.02 10.59 -22.44
CA ILE A 350 8.32 11.82 -22.01
C ILE A 350 9.24 13.04 -22.10
N LYS A 351 10.54 12.84 -21.88
CA LYS A 351 11.55 13.90 -21.97
C LYS A 351 11.80 14.30 -23.42
N ASP A 352 11.85 13.34 -24.33
CA ASP A 352 12.34 13.55 -25.69
C ASP A 352 11.22 13.70 -26.73
N LYS A 353 10.10 12.96 -26.59
CA LYS A 353 9.05 12.92 -27.64
C LYS A 353 7.68 12.43 -27.13
N TYR A 354 6.99 13.29 -26.37
CA TYR A 354 5.62 12.99 -25.92
C TYR A 354 4.57 13.22 -27.02
N TYR A 355 3.77 12.19 -27.31
CA TYR A 355 2.66 12.29 -28.28
C TYR A 355 1.29 12.31 -27.58
N LYS A 356 0.66 13.50 -27.55
CA LYS A 356 -0.64 13.69 -26.89
C LYS A 356 -1.77 12.84 -27.47
N TRP A 357 -1.85 12.73 -28.81
CA TRP A 357 -2.87 11.90 -29.46
C TRP A 357 -2.67 10.41 -29.13
N LEU A 358 -1.43 9.94 -29.01
CA LEU A 358 -1.12 8.56 -28.64
C LEU A 358 -1.56 8.31 -27.20
N ASN A 359 -1.26 9.24 -26.31
CA ASN A 359 -1.72 9.16 -24.93
C ASN A 359 -3.25 9.12 -24.81
N LEU A 360 -3.97 9.93 -25.60
CA LEU A 360 -5.43 9.92 -25.62
C LEU A 360 -5.99 8.59 -26.13
N TYR A 361 -5.38 8.00 -27.16
CA TYR A 361 -5.72 6.64 -27.62
C TYR A 361 -5.51 5.61 -26.51
N THR A 362 -4.36 5.64 -25.85
CA THR A 362 -4.06 4.72 -24.74
C THR A 362 -5.04 4.89 -23.58
N GLN A 363 -5.43 6.12 -23.24
CA GLN A 363 -6.47 6.36 -22.24
C GLN A 363 -7.83 5.82 -22.67
N CYS A 364 -8.20 5.91 -23.96
CA CYS A 364 -9.43 5.29 -24.46
C CYS A 364 -9.41 3.78 -24.24
N ARG A 365 -8.28 3.10 -24.53
CA ARG A 365 -8.13 1.66 -24.23
C ARG A 365 -8.29 1.36 -22.74
N ILE A 366 -7.63 2.12 -21.88
CA ILE A 366 -7.71 1.96 -20.42
C ILE A 366 -9.14 2.14 -19.92
N TYR A 367 -9.82 3.24 -20.29
CA TYR A 367 -11.20 3.48 -19.83
C TYR A 367 -12.19 2.46 -20.37
N TRP A 368 -11.95 1.94 -21.58
CA TRP A 368 -12.76 0.85 -22.14
C TRP A 368 -12.58 -0.45 -21.36
N GLU A 369 -11.34 -0.82 -21.04
CA GLU A 369 -11.00 -2.00 -20.22
C GLU A 369 -11.65 -1.91 -18.83
N LEU A 370 -11.57 -0.73 -18.19
CA LEU A 370 -12.13 -0.47 -16.86
C LEU A 370 -13.66 -0.26 -16.83
N ASN A 371 -14.34 -0.33 -17.97
CA ASN A 371 -15.77 -0.02 -18.11
C ASN A 371 -16.17 1.41 -17.64
N LEU A 372 -15.24 2.37 -17.70
CA LEU A 372 -15.47 3.77 -17.36
C LEU A 372 -15.96 4.56 -18.59
N ILE A 373 -17.18 4.24 -19.05
CA ILE A 373 -17.67 4.63 -20.38
C ILE A 373 -17.86 6.14 -20.57
N ALA A 374 -18.28 6.88 -19.54
CA ALA A 374 -18.38 8.34 -19.62
C ALA A 374 -17.00 8.99 -19.89
N ASN A 375 -15.96 8.53 -19.19
CA ASN A 375 -14.59 8.99 -19.39
C ASN A 375 -14.07 8.59 -20.77
N PHE A 376 -14.34 7.35 -21.19
CA PHE A 376 -14.02 6.86 -22.54
C PHE A 376 -14.59 7.76 -23.63
N LEU A 377 -15.89 8.06 -23.61
CA LEU A 377 -16.54 8.91 -24.63
C LEU A 377 -15.97 10.33 -24.67
N SER A 378 -15.65 10.88 -23.49
CA SER A 378 -14.99 12.17 -23.39
C SER A 378 -13.59 12.15 -23.99
N ARG A 379 -12.79 11.11 -23.72
CA ARG A 379 -11.44 10.97 -24.27
C ARG A 379 -11.43 10.67 -25.76
N MET A 380 -12.36 9.86 -26.26
CA MET A 380 -12.54 9.63 -27.70
C MET A 380 -12.79 10.95 -28.43
N THR A 381 -13.64 11.81 -27.87
CA THR A 381 -13.90 13.15 -28.44
C THR A 381 -12.63 13.98 -28.48
N SER A 382 -11.87 14.02 -27.37
CA SER A 382 -10.58 14.71 -27.31
C SER A 382 -9.55 14.13 -28.29
N PHE A 383 -9.51 12.80 -28.47
CA PHE A 383 -8.63 12.13 -29.42
C PHE A 383 -8.91 12.59 -30.84
N CYS A 384 -10.19 12.62 -31.25
CA CYS A 384 -10.56 13.04 -32.60
C CYS A 384 -10.15 14.48 -32.89
N GLU A 385 -10.42 15.39 -31.95
CA GLU A 385 -10.04 16.80 -32.04
C GLU A 385 -8.52 16.98 -32.11
N GLU A 386 -7.77 16.30 -31.24
CA GLU A 386 -6.32 16.46 -31.17
C GLU A 386 -5.60 15.81 -32.38
N THR A 387 -6.20 14.79 -32.97
CA THR A 387 -5.69 14.21 -34.23
C THR A 387 -5.80 15.22 -35.37
N LEU A 388 -6.94 15.92 -35.49
CA LEU A 388 -7.13 16.98 -36.48
C LEU A 388 -6.18 18.17 -36.23
N HIS A 389 -6.01 18.59 -34.97
CA HIS A 389 -5.03 19.62 -34.59
C HIS A 389 -3.61 19.23 -35.01
N LYS A 390 -3.23 17.97 -34.79
CA LYS A 390 -1.92 17.46 -35.21
C LYS A 390 -1.76 17.52 -36.73
N LEU A 391 -2.74 17.06 -37.49
CA LEU A 391 -2.73 17.11 -38.96
C LEU A 391 -2.65 18.56 -39.47
N MET A 392 -3.46 19.47 -38.95
CA MET A 392 -3.39 20.90 -39.31
C MET A 392 -2.03 21.52 -38.98
N GLY A 393 -1.45 21.20 -37.82
CA GLY A 393 -0.15 21.71 -37.39
C GLY A 393 1.03 21.17 -38.21
N GLU A 394 0.95 19.98 -38.76
CA GLU A 394 2.03 19.39 -39.59
C GLU A 394 1.84 19.73 -41.07
N LEU A 395 0.60 19.73 -41.56
CA LEU A 395 0.28 19.91 -42.98
C LEU A 395 0.03 21.37 -43.37
N GLY A 396 -0.46 22.19 -42.44
CA GLY A 396 -1.06 23.49 -42.73
C GLY A 396 -0.60 24.65 -41.86
N LYS A 397 0.43 24.48 -41.02
CA LYS A 397 0.87 25.52 -40.05
C LYS A 397 1.03 26.91 -40.64
N LYS A 398 1.53 27.00 -41.88
CA LYS A 398 1.77 28.26 -42.59
C LYS A 398 0.49 29.08 -42.83
N TYR A 399 -0.67 28.44 -42.88
CA TYR A 399 -1.95 29.06 -43.18
C TYR A 399 -2.62 29.73 -41.97
N PHE A 400 -2.06 29.58 -40.78
CA PHE A 400 -2.62 30.13 -39.55
C PHE A 400 -1.89 31.40 -39.10
N ASP A 401 -2.63 32.31 -38.47
CA ASP A 401 -2.08 33.52 -37.85
C ASP A 401 -1.15 33.15 -36.70
N GLN A 402 0.15 33.45 -36.86
CA GLN A 402 1.19 33.16 -35.89
C GLN A 402 1.10 34.05 -34.64
N ASN A 403 0.38 35.17 -34.71
CA ASN A 403 0.12 36.04 -33.55
C ASN A 403 -0.98 35.45 -32.64
N LYS A 404 -1.72 34.44 -33.12
CA LYS A 404 -2.81 33.76 -32.38
C LYS A 404 -2.64 32.24 -32.42
N PRO A 405 -1.50 31.69 -31.94
CA PRO A 405 -1.07 30.31 -32.20
C PRO A 405 -2.00 29.22 -31.63
N ASN A 406 -2.87 29.55 -30.69
CA ASN A 406 -3.81 28.60 -30.06
C ASN A 406 -5.25 28.71 -30.57
N ASN A 407 -5.51 29.61 -31.53
CA ASN A 407 -6.88 29.91 -31.95
C ASN A 407 -7.24 29.37 -33.33
N TRP A 408 -6.33 28.70 -34.06
CA TRP A 408 -6.61 28.15 -35.41
C TRP A 408 -7.35 29.15 -36.31
N VAL A 409 -6.86 30.39 -36.32
CA VAL A 409 -7.36 31.49 -37.15
C VAL A 409 -6.66 31.44 -38.50
N LEU A 410 -7.42 31.32 -39.59
CA LEU A 410 -6.86 31.31 -40.93
C LEU A 410 -6.41 32.72 -41.34
N ASN A 411 -5.20 32.82 -41.89
CA ASN A 411 -4.70 34.05 -42.48
C ASN A 411 -5.12 34.11 -43.96
N ARG A 412 -6.08 35.00 -44.29
CA ARG A 412 -6.63 35.11 -45.65
C ARG A 412 -5.59 35.43 -46.70
N ASP A 413 -4.55 36.18 -46.34
CA ASP A 413 -3.52 36.63 -47.26
C ASP A 413 -2.53 35.50 -47.61
N ILE A 414 -2.54 34.40 -46.84
CA ILE A 414 -1.64 33.25 -47.02
C ILE A 414 -2.39 32.02 -47.55
N VAL A 415 -3.68 31.88 -47.26
CA VAL A 415 -4.47 30.71 -47.69
C VAL A 415 -4.78 30.79 -49.19
N ASP A 416 -4.37 29.75 -49.92
CA ASP A 416 -4.61 29.60 -51.35
C ASP A 416 -6.11 29.67 -51.67
N GLU A 417 -6.47 30.39 -52.74
CA GLU A 417 -7.86 30.61 -53.12
C GLU A 417 -8.62 29.29 -53.38
N LYS A 418 -7.94 28.31 -53.98
CA LYS A 418 -8.49 26.96 -54.22
C LYS A 418 -8.92 26.26 -52.92
N ILE A 419 -8.15 26.42 -51.83
CA ILE A 419 -8.47 25.86 -50.51
C ILE A 419 -9.72 26.55 -49.94
N VAL A 420 -9.82 27.87 -50.08
CA VAL A 420 -10.98 28.65 -49.63
C VAL A 420 -12.24 28.25 -50.39
N ASP A 421 -12.16 28.14 -51.71
CA ASP A 421 -13.29 27.72 -52.56
C ASP A 421 -13.77 26.32 -52.21
N TYR A 422 -12.83 25.40 -51.94
CA TYR A 422 -13.16 24.06 -51.48
C TYR A 422 -13.89 24.08 -50.15
N LEU A 423 -13.40 24.83 -49.16
CA LEU A 423 -14.07 24.97 -47.86
C LEU A 423 -15.49 25.50 -48.01
N VAL A 424 -15.69 26.54 -48.83
CA VAL A 424 -17.01 27.11 -49.11
C VAL A 424 -17.95 26.06 -49.74
N SER A 425 -17.43 25.21 -50.63
CA SER A 425 -18.22 24.16 -51.28
C SER A 425 -18.66 23.03 -50.33
N LYS A 426 -17.87 22.78 -49.26
CA LYS A 426 -18.11 21.68 -48.31
C LYS A 426 -18.95 22.08 -47.11
N GLU A 427 -19.06 23.37 -46.81
CA GLU A 427 -19.90 23.88 -45.74
C GLU A 427 -21.31 24.18 -46.26
N THR A 428 -22.10 23.11 -46.43
CA THR A 428 -23.37 23.05 -47.17
C THR A 428 -24.56 23.82 -46.59
N PHE A 429 -24.41 24.53 -45.47
CA PHE A 429 -25.48 25.39 -44.92
C PHE A 429 -24.90 26.72 -44.44
N ASN A 430 -25.17 27.78 -45.21
CA ASN A 430 -25.12 29.19 -44.82
C ASN A 430 -24.02 29.59 -43.82
N ASN A 431 -22.76 29.25 -44.11
CA ASN A 431 -21.65 29.82 -43.34
C ASN A 431 -21.35 31.25 -43.83
N GLU A 432 -22.24 32.18 -43.48
CA GLU A 432 -22.07 33.63 -43.75
C GLU A 432 -20.72 34.13 -43.24
N GLU A 433 -20.21 33.59 -42.12
CA GLU A 433 -18.89 33.90 -41.56
C GLU A 433 -17.76 33.59 -42.57
N LEU A 434 -17.82 32.45 -43.26
CA LEU A 434 -16.80 32.06 -44.26
C LEU A 434 -17.01 32.81 -45.59
N LYS A 435 -18.25 32.96 -46.05
CA LYS A 435 -18.57 33.66 -47.31
C LYS A 435 -18.13 35.12 -47.27
N CYS A 436 -18.51 35.83 -46.21
CA CYS A 436 -18.12 37.22 -46.09
C CYS A 436 -16.62 37.41 -45.75
N TRP A 437 -15.98 36.44 -45.09
CA TRP A 437 -14.50 36.42 -44.95
C TRP A 437 -13.82 36.24 -46.31
N LYS A 438 -14.41 35.45 -47.22
CA LYS A 438 -13.96 35.34 -48.62
C LYS A 438 -14.14 36.67 -49.38
N ASP A 439 -15.27 37.36 -49.20
CA ASP A 439 -15.68 38.55 -49.96
C ASP A 439 -15.07 39.89 -49.47
N LYS A 440 -14.21 39.87 -48.44
CA LYS A 440 -13.48 41.06 -47.92
C LYS A 440 -14.37 42.27 -47.58
N GLN A 441 -15.60 42.03 -47.10
CA GLN A 441 -16.51 43.10 -46.73
C GLN A 441 -15.94 43.93 -45.55
N LYS A 442 -16.06 45.27 -45.60
CA LYS A 442 -15.51 46.19 -44.57
C LYS A 442 -16.03 45.82 -43.17
N GLY A 443 -15.11 45.56 -42.23
CA GLY A 443 -15.41 45.27 -40.82
C GLY A 443 -15.28 43.80 -40.38
N TYR A 444 -14.70 42.92 -41.21
CA TYR A 444 -14.68 41.48 -40.93
C TYR A 444 -13.74 41.04 -39.79
N ARG A 445 -14.21 40.05 -39.02
CA ARG A 445 -13.50 39.36 -37.94
C ARG A 445 -12.75 38.14 -38.48
N ASP A 446 -11.66 37.77 -37.82
CA ASP A 446 -10.89 36.54 -38.03
C ASP A 446 -11.74 35.28 -38.26
N TYR A 447 -11.48 34.50 -39.32
CA TYR A 447 -12.12 33.19 -39.52
C TYR A 447 -11.44 32.10 -38.70
N LYS A 448 -12.16 31.56 -37.71
CA LYS A 448 -11.66 30.53 -36.79
C LYS A 448 -12.27 29.16 -37.09
N LEU A 449 -11.43 28.14 -37.20
CA LEU A 449 -11.84 26.74 -37.30
C LEU A 449 -12.30 26.22 -35.92
N LYS A 450 -13.51 26.62 -35.48
CA LYS A 450 -13.99 26.39 -34.11
C LYS A 450 -14.31 24.91 -33.81
N ASN A 451 -15.00 24.21 -34.70
CA ASN A 451 -15.48 22.84 -34.47
C ASN A 451 -14.72 21.77 -35.30
N ARG A 452 -14.84 20.49 -34.92
CA ARG A 452 -14.20 19.37 -35.63
C ARG A 452 -14.54 19.28 -37.12
N PHE A 453 -15.77 19.59 -37.50
CA PHE A 453 -16.22 19.49 -38.89
C PHE A 453 -15.48 20.47 -39.79
N ARG A 454 -15.36 21.74 -39.36
CA ARG A 454 -14.59 22.77 -40.08
C ARG A 454 -13.11 22.42 -40.15
N LYS A 455 -12.53 21.92 -39.05
CA LYS A 455 -11.13 21.46 -39.02
C LYS A 455 -10.90 20.29 -39.98
N ARG A 456 -11.82 19.32 -40.02
CA ARG A 456 -11.79 18.17 -40.92
C ARG A 456 -11.89 18.60 -42.38
N ASN A 457 -12.80 19.50 -42.72
CA ASN A 457 -12.93 20.04 -44.07
C ASN A 457 -11.65 20.78 -44.51
N PHE A 458 -10.99 21.47 -43.59
CA PHE A 458 -9.70 22.11 -43.88
C PHE A 458 -8.58 21.09 -44.11
N VAL A 459 -8.46 20.05 -43.28
CA VAL A 459 -7.49 18.98 -43.51
C VAL A 459 -7.76 18.26 -44.84
N ASP A 460 -9.03 18.01 -45.18
CA ASP A 460 -9.42 17.44 -46.47
C ASP A 460 -8.94 18.33 -47.62
N ALA A 461 -9.22 19.62 -47.59
CA ALA A 461 -8.73 20.56 -48.60
C ALA A 461 -7.19 20.53 -48.72
N LEU A 462 -6.47 20.56 -47.60
CA LEU A 462 -5.00 20.50 -47.58
C LEU A 462 -4.45 19.26 -48.28
N ILE A 463 -5.12 18.12 -48.16
CA ILE A 463 -4.66 16.85 -48.72
C ILE A 463 -5.04 16.74 -50.20
N GLN A 464 -6.26 17.12 -50.58
CA GLN A 464 -6.71 17.07 -51.97
C GLN A 464 -5.82 17.93 -52.90
N PHE A 465 -5.39 19.11 -52.45
CA PHE A 465 -4.58 20.03 -53.26
C PHE A 465 -3.07 19.75 -53.23
N ARG A 466 -2.62 18.70 -52.54
CA ARG A 466 -1.23 18.22 -52.61
C ARG A 466 -1.00 17.24 -53.76
N GLU A 467 -2.08 16.79 -54.41
CA GLU A 467 -2.05 15.92 -55.60
C GLU A 467 -1.27 14.60 -55.39
N ASN A 468 -1.12 14.14 -54.14
CA ASN A 468 -0.51 12.86 -53.80
C ASN A 468 -1.59 11.79 -53.63
N SER A 469 -1.72 10.89 -54.61
CA SER A 469 -2.75 9.84 -54.64
C SER A 469 -2.75 8.95 -53.39
N LYS A 470 -1.57 8.64 -52.84
CA LYS A 470 -1.44 7.83 -51.63
C LYS A 470 -1.93 8.58 -50.39
N GLU A 471 -1.60 9.86 -50.25
CA GLU A 471 -2.09 10.69 -49.13
C GLU A 471 -3.61 10.85 -49.20
N ILE A 472 -4.17 11.01 -50.41
CA ILE A 472 -5.60 11.10 -50.64
C ILE A 472 -6.30 9.80 -50.23
N GLU A 473 -5.80 8.63 -50.63
CA GLU A 473 -6.38 7.32 -50.27
C GLU A 473 -6.34 7.08 -48.74
N LEU A 474 -5.19 7.33 -48.11
CA LEU A 474 -5.03 7.22 -46.65
C LEU A 474 -6.03 8.14 -45.93
N TRP A 475 -6.13 9.39 -46.39
CA TRP A 475 -7.06 10.35 -45.80
C TRP A 475 -8.51 9.98 -46.01
N GLN A 476 -8.91 9.45 -47.17
CA GLN A 476 -10.29 8.98 -47.37
C GLN A 476 -10.64 7.91 -46.35
N THR A 477 -9.73 6.99 -46.06
CA THR A 477 -9.95 5.96 -45.03
C THR A 477 -10.08 6.58 -43.63
N ILE A 478 -9.18 7.50 -43.26
CA ILE A 478 -9.25 8.25 -41.99
C ILE A 478 -10.58 9.02 -41.88
N LEU A 479 -11.01 9.68 -42.96
CA LEU A 479 -12.25 10.45 -43.03
C LEU A 479 -13.47 9.56 -42.82
N GLN A 480 -13.51 8.36 -43.39
CA GLN A 480 -14.59 7.39 -43.14
C GLN A 480 -14.62 6.95 -41.68
N SER A 481 -13.48 6.66 -41.06
CA SER A 481 -13.41 6.36 -39.63
C SER A 481 -13.91 7.53 -38.76
N PHE A 482 -13.54 8.78 -39.09
CA PHE A 482 -14.09 9.94 -38.39
C PHE A 482 -15.62 10.06 -38.53
N LYS A 483 -16.18 9.80 -39.72
CA LYS A 483 -17.64 9.81 -39.94
C LYS A 483 -18.34 8.74 -39.11
N LYS A 484 -17.78 7.53 -39.03
CA LYS A 484 -18.31 6.45 -38.17
C LYS A 484 -18.29 6.80 -36.67
N LEU A 485 -17.41 7.71 -36.25
CA LEU A 485 -17.31 8.19 -34.87
C LEU A 485 -18.15 9.44 -34.59
N ASP A 486 -18.60 10.18 -35.61
CA ASP A 486 -19.31 11.46 -35.43
C ASP A 486 -20.57 11.31 -34.58
N TYR A 487 -21.33 10.23 -34.81
CA TYR A 487 -22.50 9.89 -34.01
C TYR A 487 -22.17 9.79 -32.52
N TRP A 488 -21.12 9.04 -32.16
CA TRP A 488 -20.74 8.86 -30.77
C TRP A 488 -20.25 10.16 -30.12
N VAL A 489 -19.54 11.01 -30.88
CA VAL A 489 -19.10 12.32 -30.40
C VAL A 489 -20.30 13.26 -30.14
N GLU A 490 -21.31 13.25 -31.00
CA GLU A 490 -22.53 14.05 -30.81
C GLU A 490 -23.40 13.50 -29.67
N LYS A 491 -23.61 12.18 -29.66
CA LYS A 491 -24.45 11.49 -28.67
C LYS A 491 -23.83 11.52 -27.26
N ARG A 492 -22.51 11.73 -27.15
CA ARG A 492 -21.77 11.84 -25.87
C ARG A 492 -22.44 12.79 -24.89
N ASN A 493 -22.83 14.00 -25.30
CA ASN A 493 -23.44 14.97 -24.39
C ASN A 493 -24.81 14.48 -23.91
N TYR A 494 -25.64 13.95 -24.80
CA TYR A 494 -26.92 13.36 -24.42
C TYR A 494 -26.75 12.21 -23.43
N MET A 495 -25.81 11.29 -23.70
CA MET A 495 -25.59 10.12 -22.87
C MET A 495 -25.06 10.48 -21.48
N ILE A 496 -24.03 11.32 -21.40
CA ILE A 496 -23.38 11.71 -20.13
C ILE A 496 -24.32 12.56 -19.27
N HIS A 497 -25.13 13.44 -19.87
CA HIS A 497 -26.06 14.30 -19.14
C HIS A 497 -27.46 13.69 -18.96
N SER A 498 -27.69 12.47 -19.47
CA SER A 498 -28.95 11.76 -19.21
C SER A 498 -28.98 11.22 -17.77
N ALA A 499 -30.16 11.23 -17.15
CA ALA A 499 -30.37 10.65 -15.81
C ALA A 499 -30.29 9.10 -15.77
N LYS A 500 -30.00 8.43 -16.91
CA LYS A 500 -30.05 6.96 -17.05
C LYS A 500 -28.69 6.27 -16.93
N GLY A 501 -27.61 7.03 -16.71
CA GLY A 501 -26.24 6.49 -16.69
C GLY A 501 -25.75 6.02 -18.07
N VAL A 502 -24.47 5.61 -18.15
CA VAL A 502 -23.82 5.18 -19.39
C VAL A 502 -23.06 3.86 -19.17
N SER A 503 -23.32 2.87 -20.02
CA SER A 503 -22.65 1.56 -20.03
C SER A 503 -22.45 1.07 -21.47
N LYS A 504 -21.63 0.02 -21.67
CA LYS A 504 -21.43 -0.58 -23.00
C LYS A 504 -22.75 -1.10 -23.60
N ALA A 505 -23.56 -1.81 -22.82
CA ALA A 505 -24.88 -2.28 -23.25
C ALA A 505 -25.81 -1.12 -23.63
N ARG A 506 -25.80 -0.06 -22.81
CA ARG A 506 -26.63 1.12 -23.06
C ARG A 506 -26.22 1.86 -24.33
N MET A 507 -24.93 1.86 -24.68
CA MET A 507 -24.45 2.40 -25.96
C MET A 507 -25.09 1.66 -27.13
N SER A 508 -25.06 0.32 -27.12
CA SER A 508 -25.65 -0.51 -28.17
C SER A 508 -27.16 -0.26 -28.29
N GLU A 509 -27.89 -0.29 -27.17
CA GLU A 509 -29.33 -0.02 -27.15
C GLU A 509 -29.72 1.35 -27.73
N ILE A 510 -28.93 2.39 -27.47
CA ILE A 510 -29.20 3.74 -27.97
C ILE A 510 -28.94 3.80 -29.48
N LEU A 511 -27.86 3.17 -29.95
CA LEU A 511 -27.56 3.09 -31.38
C LEU A 511 -28.66 2.35 -32.14
N ASP A 512 -29.09 1.19 -31.65
CA ASP A 512 -30.12 0.39 -32.31
C ASP A 512 -31.45 1.16 -32.43
N LYS A 513 -31.87 1.83 -31.35
CA LYS A 513 -33.06 2.69 -31.36
C LYS A 513 -32.97 3.85 -32.34
N ASP A 514 -31.83 4.52 -32.40
CA ASP A 514 -31.62 5.65 -33.32
C ASP A 514 -31.53 5.18 -34.79
N ARG A 515 -31.00 3.97 -35.04
CA ARG A 515 -31.00 3.33 -36.37
C ARG A 515 -32.41 2.97 -36.81
N GLU A 516 -33.21 2.37 -35.93
CA GLU A 516 -34.64 2.07 -36.18
C GLU A 516 -35.45 3.35 -36.47
N ALA A 517 -35.11 4.46 -35.80
CA ALA A 517 -35.71 5.76 -36.03
C ALA A 517 -35.23 6.48 -37.31
N GLY A 518 -34.30 5.90 -38.07
CA GLY A 518 -33.81 6.46 -39.33
C GLY A 518 -32.87 7.66 -39.19
N SER A 519 -32.20 7.82 -38.04
CA SER A 519 -31.23 8.91 -37.84
C SER A 519 -30.02 8.74 -38.77
N GLU A 520 -29.79 9.71 -39.66
CA GLU A 520 -28.73 9.66 -40.70
C GLU A 520 -27.34 9.35 -40.11
N ASN A 521 -26.95 10.02 -39.03
CA ASN A 521 -25.67 9.79 -38.37
C ASN A 521 -25.59 8.41 -37.70
N ALA A 522 -26.71 7.85 -37.23
CA ALA A 522 -26.74 6.52 -36.59
C ALA A 522 -26.59 5.38 -37.61
N LEU A 523 -27.07 5.57 -38.84
CA LEU A 523 -26.92 4.60 -39.93
C LEU A 523 -25.46 4.46 -40.39
N VAL A 524 -24.66 5.52 -40.27
CA VAL A 524 -23.23 5.55 -40.64
C VAL A 524 -22.33 5.16 -39.47
N ALA A 525 -22.83 5.20 -38.23
CA ALA A 525 -22.05 4.93 -37.03
C ALA A 525 -21.54 3.49 -36.96
N CYS A 526 -20.30 3.33 -36.47
CA CYS A 526 -19.78 2.01 -36.07
C CYS A 526 -20.48 1.51 -34.80
N ASP A 527 -20.48 0.19 -34.62
CA ASP A 527 -21.01 -0.42 -33.39
C ASP A 527 -20.14 -0.05 -32.19
N SER A 528 -20.72 -0.07 -30.98
CA SER A 528 -20.03 0.42 -29.77
C SER A 528 -18.73 -0.33 -29.47
N ASN A 529 -18.64 -1.63 -29.80
CA ASN A 529 -17.43 -2.45 -29.64
C ASN A 529 -16.35 -2.17 -30.69
N GLN A 530 -16.69 -1.56 -31.83
CA GLN A 530 -15.77 -1.23 -32.92
C GLN A 530 -15.13 0.16 -32.78
N ILE A 531 -15.60 0.99 -31.84
CA ILE A 531 -15.09 2.35 -31.65
C ILE A 531 -13.55 2.37 -31.48
N LEU A 532 -13.00 1.45 -30.69
CA LEU A 532 -11.55 1.37 -30.49
C LEU A 532 -10.79 0.99 -31.77
N GLU A 533 -11.36 0.15 -32.62
CA GLU A 533 -10.78 -0.23 -33.92
C GLU A 533 -10.74 0.97 -34.88
N GLU A 534 -11.79 1.78 -34.88
CA GLU A 534 -11.84 3.01 -35.68
C GLU A 534 -10.83 4.04 -35.16
N ILE A 535 -10.71 4.21 -33.84
CA ILE A 535 -9.67 5.08 -33.23
C ILE A 535 -8.27 4.58 -33.59
N MET A 536 -8.02 3.26 -33.49
CA MET A 536 -6.75 2.64 -33.86
C MET A 536 -6.43 2.85 -35.35
N THR A 537 -7.43 2.74 -36.22
CA THR A 537 -7.30 2.97 -37.67
C THR A 537 -6.91 4.41 -37.96
N ILE A 538 -7.63 5.39 -37.40
CA ILE A 538 -7.30 6.81 -37.52
C ILE A 538 -5.85 7.06 -37.09
N ASN A 539 -5.47 6.49 -35.95
CA ASN A 539 -4.15 6.65 -35.37
C ASN A 539 -3.04 6.11 -36.28
N ARG A 540 -3.12 4.83 -36.68
CA ARG A 540 -2.14 4.18 -37.55
C ARG A 540 -1.99 4.91 -38.88
N LEU A 541 -3.10 5.22 -39.54
CA LEU A 541 -3.09 5.86 -40.85
C LEU A 541 -2.63 7.33 -40.76
N THR A 542 -2.88 8.02 -39.64
CA THR A 542 -2.34 9.38 -39.40
C THR A 542 -0.82 9.37 -39.33
N CYS A 543 -0.21 8.37 -38.67
CA CYS A 543 1.25 8.22 -38.66
C CYS A 543 1.79 7.99 -40.08
N GLN A 544 1.18 7.09 -40.84
CA GLN A 544 1.57 6.83 -42.23
C GLN A 544 1.42 8.08 -43.11
N LEU A 545 0.31 8.80 -43.00
CA LEU A 545 0.04 10.05 -43.73
C LEU A 545 1.09 11.13 -43.44
N LEU A 546 1.59 11.19 -42.21
CA LEU A 546 2.63 12.14 -41.80
C LEU A 546 4.06 11.62 -42.03
N ASN A 547 4.24 10.48 -42.71
CA ASN A 547 5.53 9.79 -42.89
C ASN A 547 6.27 9.57 -41.56
N LYS A 548 5.53 9.26 -40.49
CA LYS A 548 6.09 8.93 -39.17
C LYS A 548 6.17 7.41 -39.01
N PRO A 549 7.18 6.90 -38.29
CA PRO A 549 7.29 5.48 -38.02
C PRO A 549 6.03 5.00 -37.30
N GLU A 550 5.55 3.81 -37.66
CA GLU A 550 4.45 3.17 -36.93
C GLU A 550 4.88 2.94 -35.49
N THR A 551 4.03 3.35 -34.56
CA THR A 551 4.29 3.18 -33.13
C THR A 551 3.80 1.80 -32.71
N SER A 552 4.66 1.02 -32.06
CA SER A 552 4.33 -0.30 -31.50
C SER A 552 3.21 -0.28 -30.44
N PHE A 553 2.81 0.91 -29.99
CA PHE A 553 1.75 1.14 -29.01
C PHE A 553 0.34 1.22 -29.61
N VAL A 554 0.21 1.21 -30.96
CA VAL A 554 -1.07 1.29 -31.67
C VAL A 554 -1.51 -0.11 -32.08
N ASP A 555 -1.97 -0.84 -31.07
CA ASP A 555 -2.54 -2.18 -31.16
C ASP A 555 -3.55 -2.32 -30.01
N LEU A 556 -4.64 -3.05 -30.22
CA LEU A 556 -5.64 -3.32 -29.18
C LEU A 556 -5.08 -4.23 -28.08
N ASN A 557 -4.16 -5.12 -28.42
CA ASN A 557 -3.52 -6.06 -27.49
C ASN A 557 -2.08 -5.66 -27.12
N GLY A 558 -1.57 -4.57 -27.68
CA GLY A 558 -0.20 -4.11 -27.47
C GLY A 558 0.01 -3.36 -26.16
N ARG A 559 1.25 -2.93 -25.93
CA ARG A 559 1.64 -2.17 -24.72
C ARG A 559 0.91 -0.83 -24.65
N TYR A 560 0.66 -0.36 -23.43
CA TYR A 560 -0.08 0.87 -23.12
C TYR A 560 0.85 2.07 -23.02
N TYR A 561 1.54 2.40 -24.11
CA TYR A 561 2.49 3.52 -24.21
C TYR A 561 3.34 3.67 -22.91
N ILE A 562 3.51 4.90 -22.44
CA ILE A 562 4.21 5.26 -21.20
C ILE A 562 3.71 4.52 -19.94
N TYR A 563 2.43 4.11 -19.89
CA TYR A 563 1.86 3.48 -18.69
C TYR A 563 2.35 2.06 -18.50
N SER A 564 2.58 1.32 -19.60
CA SER A 564 3.18 -0.01 -19.52
C SER A 564 4.58 0.06 -18.95
N ASP A 565 5.41 0.99 -19.42
CA ASP A 565 6.79 1.10 -18.96
C ASP A 565 6.87 1.54 -17.49
N VAL A 566 6.07 2.53 -17.07
CA VAL A 566 5.96 2.92 -15.66
C VAL A 566 5.48 1.75 -14.81
N LYS A 567 4.41 1.06 -15.21
CA LYS A 567 3.87 -0.10 -14.49
C LYS A 567 4.92 -1.20 -14.33
N ASP A 568 5.56 -1.59 -15.43
CA ASP A 568 6.51 -2.70 -15.46
C ASP A 568 7.75 -2.37 -14.62
N PHE A 569 8.24 -1.13 -14.65
CA PHE A 569 9.31 -0.65 -13.79
C PHE A 569 8.94 -0.74 -12.31
N VAL A 570 7.79 -0.17 -11.94
CA VAL A 570 7.33 -0.15 -10.54
C VAL A 570 7.17 -1.57 -10.03
N ILE A 571 6.46 -2.43 -10.77
CA ILE A 571 6.27 -3.82 -10.37
C ILE A 571 7.62 -4.53 -10.27
N LYS A 572 8.52 -4.37 -11.23
CA LYS A 572 9.85 -5.01 -11.19
C LYS A 572 10.63 -4.57 -9.96
N LYS A 573 10.75 -3.26 -9.71
CA LYS A 573 11.52 -2.71 -8.58
C LYS A 573 10.97 -3.18 -7.24
N LEU A 574 9.65 -3.12 -7.05
CA LEU A 574 8.99 -3.58 -5.82
C LEU A 574 9.13 -5.10 -5.62
N MET A 575 8.98 -5.90 -6.67
CA MET A 575 9.04 -7.36 -6.54
C MET A 575 10.47 -7.89 -6.36
N THR A 576 11.47 -7.25 -6.96
CA THR A 576 12.89 -7.58 -6.70
C THR A 576 13.27 -7.26 -5.26
N ASP A 577 12.84 -6.11 -4.73
CA ASP A 577 13.05 -5.73 -3.32
C ASP A 577 12.41 -6.74 -2.34
N CYS A 578 11.34 -7.45 -2.73
CA CYS A 578 10.81 -8.53 -1.88
C CYS A 578 11.71 -9.77 -1.76
N LEU A 579 12.64 -9.98 -2.70
CA LEU A 579 13.53 -11.14 -2.75
C LEU A 579 14.83 -10.91 -1.96
N GLU A 580 15.12 -9.66 -1.63
CA GLU A 580 16.23 -9.18 -0.79
C GLU A 580 15.73 -8.89 0.64
#